data_AF-A0A8S3CXG1-F1
#
_entry.id   AF-A0A8S3CXG1-F1
#
_cell.length_a   1.000
_cell.length_b   1.000
_cell.length_c   1.000
_cell.angle_alpha   90.00
_cell.angle_beta   90.00
_cell.angle_gamma   90.00
#
_symmetry.space_group_name_H-M   'P 1'
#
loop_
_entity.id
_entity.type
_entity.pdbx_description
1 polymer ?
#
loop_
_entity_poly.entity_id
_entity_poly.type
_entity_poly.pdbx_seq_one_letter_code
_entity_poly.pdbx_strand_id
1 'polypeptide(L)'
;EFKCLQKKYNKLEEKCKAAVRNYTQMTMSDPTFDFLLMKACKPMMQTFCTNIEGGNENDLMRCLVKHKNEQKMDFRCKAGIDHHQITSMKDEAFLSQQFRGKCSIEVNEHCVGKKTKAGVIQCLADLMLRDVLKKQNTIKESCRDELRFELLQRSESIDFDPSLAKACLNDIRRFCADRTPGNAQILDCLKENHNKVSAPCFARLRKREKLDVILPENDYSLMSKCAAVIQKYCSNENKQNVISCLRHNINQDVMPNVCRRILYHRLMVLNSGKNKSSREISDDT
;
A
#
# COMPACT_ATOMS: atom_id res chain seq x y z
N GLU A 1 -7.06 28.85 0.79
CA GLU A 1 -7.03 28.58 -0.67
C GLU A 1 -6.28 27.29 -1.04
N PHE A 2 -4.98 27.16 -0.68
CA PHE A 2 -4.16 25.98 -0.99
C PHE A 2 -4.75 24.62 -0.56
N LYS A 3 -5.36 24.55 0.63
CA LYS A 3 -6.07 23.34 1.13
C LYS A 3 -7.25 22.89 0.25
N CYS A 4 -7.89 23.82 -0.48
CA CYS A 4 -8.95 23.50 -1.43
C CYS A 4 -8.37 22.87 -2.70
N LEU A 5 -7.25 23.41 -3.18
CA LEU A 5 -6.51 22.89 -4.33
C LEU A 5 -5.99 21.48 -4.07
N GLN A 6 -5.47 21.19 -2.88
CA GLN A 6 -5.05 19.83 -2.49
C GLN A 6 -6.23 18.84 -2.46
N LYS A 7 -7.38 19.22 -1.90
CA LYS A 7 -8.59 18.37 -1.88
C LYS A 7 -9.14 18.07 -3.28
N LYS A 8 -8.92 18.99 -4.23
CA LYS A 8 -9.32 18.82 -5.63
C LYS A 8 -8.15 18.46 -6.54
N TYR A 9 -7.01 18.04 -6.00
CA TYR A 9 -5.74 17.88 -6.73
C TYR A 9 -5.87 17.05 -8.00
N ASN A 10 -6.60 15.94 -7.93
CA ASN A 10 -6.83 15.04 -9.07
C ASN A 10 -7.73 15.65 -10.16
N LYS A 11 -8.51 16.68 -9.81
CA LYS A 11 -9.39 17.46 -10.70
C LYS A 11 -8.73 18.74 -11.23
N LEU A 12 -7.51 19.05 -10.82
CA LEU A 12 -6.77 20.23 -11.30
C LEU A 12 -6.16 19.98 -12.68
N GLU A 13 -5.99 21.04 -13.45
CA GLU A 13 -5.21 21.04 -14.69
C GLU A 13 -3.71 20.80 -14.42
N GLU A 14 -2.97 20.26 -15.38
CA GLU A 14 -1.56 19.88 -15.19
C GLU A 14 -0.65 21.05 -14.77
N LYS A 15 -0.89 22.27 -15.29
CA LYS A 15 -0.16 23.47 -14.85
C LYS A 15 -0.41 23.80 -13.39
N CYS A 16 -1.66 23.68 -12.92
CA CYS A 16 -2.04 23.92 -11.54
C CYS A 16 -1.53 22.79 -10.62
N LYS A 17 -1.57 21.54 -11.08
CA LYS A 17 -0.96 20.40 -10.37
C LYS A 17 0.53 20.56 -10.21
N ALA A 18 1.23 21.09 -11.22
CA ALA A 18 2.66 21.37 -11.16
C ALA A 18 2.97 22.51 -10.19
N ALA A 19 2.19 23.60 -10.19
CA ALA A 19 2.34 24.69 -9.23
C ALA A 19 2.08 24.23 -7.79
N VAL A 20 1.04 23.41 -7.57
CA VAL A 20 0.77 22.81 -6.26
C VAL A 20 1.89 21.84 -5.86
N ARG A 21 2.45 21.04 -6.79
CA ARG A 21 3.64 20.19 -6.53
C ARG A 21 4.85 21.02 -6.12
N ASN A 22 5.18 22.06 -6.88
CA ASN A 22 6.35 22.90 -6.61
C ASN A 22 6.21 23.62 -5.26
N TYR A 23 5.04 24.19 -4.96
CA TYR A 23 4.78 24.81 -3.67
C TYR A 23 4.85 23.78 -2.53
N THR A 24 4.25 22.61 -2.73
CA THR A 24 4.35 21.49 -1.77
C THR A 24 5.80 21.07 -1.54
N GLN A 25 6.61 20.89 -2.59
CA GLN A 25 8.04 20.54 -2.47
C GLN A 25 8.82 21.61 -1.71
N MET A 26 8.55 22.90 -1.95
CA MET A 26 9.14 24.00 -1.18
C MET A 26 8.71 24.00 0.29
N THR A 27 7.49 23.58 0.59
CA THR A 27 6.97 23.50 1.97
C THR A 27 7.38 22.19 2.69
N MET A 28 7.91 21.19 1.99
CA MET A 28 8.30 19.90 2.58
C MET A 28 9.71 19.87 3.16
N SER A 29 10.60 20.75 2.68
CA SER A 29 11.87 21.03 3.34
C SER A 29 11.69 21.97 4.54
N ASP A 30 10.46 22.41 4.81
CA ASP A 30 10.11 23.28 5.93
C ASP A 30 9.69 22.43 7.14
N PRO A 31 10.47 22.40 8.23
CA PRO A 31 10.10 21.76 9.50
C PRO A 31 8.73 22.21 10.02
N THR A 32 8.24 23.35 9.55
CA THR A 32 6.93 23.90 9.86
C THR A 32 5.78 23.05 9.29
N PHE A 33 5.97 22.34 8.18
CA PHE A 33 4.90 21.49 7.60
C PHE A 33 4.59 20.29 8.50
N ASP A 34 5.63 19.58 8.93
CA ASP A 34 5.50 18.45 9.87
C ASP A 34 4.92 18.93 11.21
N PHE A 35 5.35 20.10 11.69
CA PHE A 35 4.76 20.76 12.85
C PHE A 35 3.26 21.08 12.68
N LEU A 36 2.84 21.62 11.53
CA LEU A 36 1.43 21.94 11.25
C LEU A 36 0.57 20.67 11.13
N LEU A 37 1.12 19.61 10.53
CA LEU A 37 0.48 18.31 10.43
C LEU A 37 0.29 17.70 11.82
N MET A 38 1.35 17.63 12.63
CA MET A 38 1.28 17.12 13.99
C MET A 38 0.32 17.94 14.86
N LYS A 39 0.29 19.27 14.70
CA LYS A 39 -0.68 20.13 15.39
C LYS A 39 -2.13 19.79 15.01
N ALA A 40 -2.40 19.55 13.73
CA ALA A 40 -3.73 19.15 13.26
C ALA A 40 -4.10 17.73 13.73
N CYS A 41 -3.13 16.84 13.85
CA CYS A 41 -3.32 15.44 14.24
C CYS A 41 -3.28 15.19 15.74
N LYS A 42 -2.87 16.15 16.57
CA LYS A 42 -2.80 16.03 18.03
C LYS A 42 -4.02 15.35 18.70
N PRO A 43 -5.28 15.74 18.42
CA PRO A 43 -6.42 15.07 19.05
C PRO A 43 -6.58 13.61 18.61
N MET A 44 -6.18 13.29 17.38
CA MET A 44 -6.21 11.92 16.86
C MET A 44 -5.09 11.06 17.44
N MET A 45 -3.91 11.64 17.68
CA MET A 45 -2.82 10.97 18.39
C MET A 45 -3.25 10.56 19.80
N GLN A 46 -3.98 11.42 20.50
CA GLN A 46 -4.54 11.12 21.83
C GLN A 46 -5.71 10.12 21.79
N THR A 47 -6.32 9.91 20.63
CA THR A 47 -7.45 8.97 20.48
C THR A 47 -6.96 7.58 20.09
N PHE A 48 -5.96 7.49 19.22
CA PHE A 48 -5.53 6.24 18.60
C PHE A 48 -4.13 5.78 19.02
N CYS A 49 -3.27 6.70 19.47
CA CYS A 49 -1.82 6.47 19.63
C CYS A 49 -1.33 6.72 21.06
N THR A 50 -2.20 6.60 22.07
CA THR A 50 -1.89 6.87 23.49
C THR A 50 -0.80 5.99 24.06
N ASN A 51 -0.64 4.77 23.54
CA ASN A 51 0.28 3.76 24.08
C ASN A 51 1.67 3.85 23.46
N ILE A 52 1.97 4.93 22.73
CA ILE A 52 3.28 5.17 22.12
C ILE A 52 4.07 6.07 23.07
N GLU A 53 4.50 5.51 24.21
CA GLU A 53 5.32 6.21 25.20
C GLU A 53 6.73 6.45 24.64
N GLY A 54 7.18 7.72 24.58
CA GLY A 54 8.51 8.09 24.09
C GLY A 54 8.72 7.91 22.58
N GLY A 55 7.65 7.64 21.81
CA GLY A 55 7.80 7.37 20.37
C GLY A 55 8.23 8.60 19.60
N ASN A 56 9.23 8.39 18.74
CA ASN A 56 9.64 9.40 17.77
C ASN A 56 8.47 9.76 16.83
N GLU A 57 8.56 10.90 16.15
CA GLU A 57 7.54 11.42 15.24
C GLU A 57 7.08 10.40 14.17
N ASN A 58 7.95 9.47 13.80
CA ASN A 58 7.66 8.47 12.79
C ASN A 58 6.76 7.34 13.30
N ASP A 59 6.92 6.91 14.55
CA ASP A 59 6.06 5.90 15.15
C ASP A 59 4.64 6.45 15.33
N LEU A 60 4.54 7.74 15.68
CA LEU A 60 3.28 8.47 15.72
C LEU A 60 2.67 8.58 14.32
N MET A 61 3.46 8.93 13.30
CA MET A 61 2.98 8.97 11.92
C MET A 61 2.51 7.59 11.43
N ARG A 62 3.23 6.51 11.74
CA ARG A 62 2.83 5.12 11.40
C ARG A 62 1.49 4.75 12.01
N CYS A 63 1.30 5.10 13.28
CA CYS A 63 0.02 4.90 13.97
C CYS A 63 -1.11 5.68 13.30
N LEU A 64 -0.90 6.98 13.05
CA LEU A 64 -1.88 7.83 12.38
C LEU A 64 -2.25 7.30 10.99
N VAL A 65 -1.27 6.85 10.20
CA VAL A 65 -1.50 6.22 8.88
C VAL A 65 -2.36 4.96 9.02
N LYS A 66 -2.13 4.13 10.04
CA LYS A 66 -2.92 2.92 10.30
C LYS A 66 -4.39 3.24 10.62
N HIS A 67 -4.64 4.32 11.35
CA HIS A 67 -5.98 4.72 11.78
C HIS A 67 -6.64 5.79 10.88
N LYS A 68 -6.00 6.23 9.80
CA LYS A 68 -6.45 7.37 8.95
C LYS A 68 -7.85 7.22 8.34
N ASN A 69 -8.36 5.99 8.26
CA ASN A 69 -9.66 5.68 7.67
C ASN A 69 -10.74 5.32 8.70
N GLU A 70 -10.42 5.38 10.00
CA GLU A 70 -11.40 5.17 11.08
C GLU A 70 -12.45 6.28 11.08
N GLN A 71 -13.69 5.96 11.45
CA GLN A 71 -14.79 6.94 11.42
C GLN A 71 -14.54 8.15 12.34
N LYS A 72 -13.82 7.93 13.45
CA LYS A 72 -13.48 8.99 14.41
C LYS A 72 -12.31 9.88 13.95
N MET A 73 -11.68 9.58 12.81
CA MET A 73 -10.53 10.34 12.30
C MET A 73 -10.95 11.75 11.83
N ASP A 74 -10.30 12.77 12.37
CA ASP A 74 -10.53 14.16 11.96
C ASP A 74 -10.17 14.38 10.49
N PHE A 75 -11.03 15.10 9.76
CA PHE A 75 -10.87 15.28 8.32
C PHE A 75 -9.62 16.10 7.96
N ARG A 76 -9.16 17.01 8.83
CA ARG A 76 -7.97 17.83 8.60
C ARG A 76 -6.71 17.01 8.83
N CYS A 77 -6.69 16.21 9.90
CA CYS A 77 -5.62 15.26 10.16
C CYS A 77 -5.53 14.23 9.02
N LYS A 78 -6.65 13.61 8.63
CA LYS A 78 -6.69 12.67 7.49
C LYS A 78 -6.13 13.30 6.21
N ALA A 79 -6.61 14.49 5.84
CA ALA A 79 -6.13 15.17 4.64
C ALA A 79 -4.63 15.50 4.71
N GLY A 80 -4.13 15.84 5.90
CA GLY A 80 -2.71 16.07 6.13
C GLY A 80 -1.87 14.80 5.99
N ILE A 81 -2.33 13.68 6.56
CA ILE A 81 -1.70 12.37 6.41
C ILE A 81 -1.67 11.95 4.94
N ASP A 82 -2.81 12.02 4.24
CA ASP A 82 -2.89 11.67 2.82
C ASP A 82 -1.95 12.55 1.98
N HIS A 83 -1.83 13.85 2.31
CA HIS A 83 -0.88 14.73 1.65
C HIS A 83 0.57 14.28 1.89
N HIS A 84 0.95 14.08 3.16
CA HIS A 84 2.29 13.61 3.53
C HIS A 84 2.64 12.27 2.85
N GLN A 85 1.70 11.33 2.76
CA GLN A 85 1.90 10.06 2.07
C GLN A 85 2.04 10.22 0.55
N ILE A 86 1.19 11.03 -0.10
CA ILE A 86 1.27 11.29 -1.55
C ILE A 86 2.62 11.90 -1.89
N THR A 87 3.07 12.85 -1.09
CA THR A 87 4.27 13.61 -1.38
C THR A 87 5.53 12.82 -1.10
N SER A 88 5.58 12.08 0.01
CA SER A 88 6.67 11.14 0.32
C SER A 88 6.87 10.10 -0.80
N MET A 89 5.80 9.72 -1.51
CA MET A 89 5.86 8.74 -2.60
C MET A 89 6.20 9.34 -3.97
N LYS A 90 5.98 10.64 -4.17
CA LYS A 90 6.24 11.36 -5.42
C LYS A 90 7.58 12.08 -5.44
N ASP A 91 8.23 12.19 -4.29
CA ASP A 91 9.54 12.83 -4.22
C ASP A 91 10.59 11.98 -4.94
N GLU A 92 11.13 12.53 -6.03
CA GLU A 92 12.19 11.89 -6.81
C GLU A 92 13.55 11.98 -6.10
N ALA A 93 13.69 12.85 -5.09
CA ALA A 93 14.99 13.23 -4.54
C ALA A 93 15.37 12.54 -3.22
N PHE A 94 14.46 11.96 -2.44
CA PHE A 94 14.84 11.46 -1.12
C PHE A 94 14.07 10.20 -0.68
N LEU A 95 14.77 9.06 -0.66
CA LEU A 95 14.43 7.98 0.26
C LEU A 95 14.35 8.62 1.64
N SER A 96 13.23 8.50 2.36
CA SER A 96 13.16 9.01 3.74
C SER A 96 14.39 8.54 4.49
N GLN A 97 15.01 9.42 5.29
CA GLN A 97 16.29 9.12 5.95
C GLN A 97 16.27 7.78 6.69
N GLN A 98 15.10 7.38 7.21
CA GLN A 98 14.86 6.08 7.84
C GLN A 98 14.72 4.90 6.87
N PHE A 99 14.00 5.05 5.75
CA PHE A 99 13.93 3.98 4.76
C PHE A 99 15.33 3.69 4.20
N ARG A 100 16.09 4.76 3.90
CA ARG A 100 17.50 4.64 3.52
C ARG A 100 18.34 4.05 4.64
N GLY A 101 18.11 4.42 5.89
CA GLY A 101 18.84 3.89 7.04
C GLY A 101 18.62 2.39 7.27
N LYS A 102 17.37 1.93 7.25
CA LYS A 102 17.01 0.53 7.56
C LYS A 102 17.23 -0.44 6.40
N CYS A 103 17.17 0.03 5.15
CA CYS A 103 17.32 -0.78 3.93
C CYS A 103 18.60 -0.47 3.15
N SER A 104 19.55 0.31 3.71
CA SER A 104 20.73 0.82 2.97
C SER A 104 21.52 -0.31 2.30
N ILE A 105 21.73 -1.41 3.02
CA ILE A 105 22.56 -2.54 2.58
C ILE A 105 21.89 -3.23 1.39
N GLU A 106 20.62 -3.61 1.54
CA GLU A 106 19.87 -4.31 0.50
C GLU A 106 19.70 -3.44 -0.75
N VAL A 107 19.54 -2.13 -0.57
CA VAL A 107 19.45 -1.18 -1.69
C VAL A 107 20.76 -1.12 -2.47
N ASN A 108 21.89 -1.02 -1.76
CA ASN A 108 23.22 -0.93 -2.38
C ASN A 108 23.66 -2.25 -3.02
N GLU A 109 23.29 -3.39 -2.45
CA GLU A 109 23.71 -4.71 -2.94
C GLU A 109 22.80 -5.25 -4.06
N HIS A 110 21.49 -5.01 -3.97
CA HIS A 110 20.52 -5.70 -4.84
C HIS A 110 19.65 -4.77 -5.70
N CYS A 111 19.58 -3.48 -5.38
CA CYS A 111 18.75 -2.51 -6.10
C CYS A 111 19.57 -1.39 -6.74
N VAL A 112 20.79 -1.71 -7.17
CA VAL A 112 21.71 -0.80 -7.86
C VAL A 112 21.03 -0.14 -9.07
N GLY A 113 21.21 1.18 -9.19
CA GLY A 113 20.68 1.97 -10.31
C GLY A 113 19.21 2.37 -10.18
N LYS A 114 18.51 1.99 -9.10
CA LYS A 114 17.17 2.54 -8.81
C LYS A 114 17.29 3.95 -8.25
N LYS A 115 16.79 4.93 -9.01
CA LYS A 115 16.91 6.36 -8.68
C LYS A 115 15.76 6.91 -7.83
N THR A 116 14.61 6.24 -7.84
CA THR A 116 13.38 6.74 -7.17
C THR A 116 12.97 5.85 -6.02
N LYS A 117 12.34 6.42 -4.97
CA LYS A 117 11.76 5.66 -3.85
C LYS A 117 10.82 4.56 -4.34
N ALA A 118 9.93 4.88 -5.27
CA ALA A 118 9.01 3.91 -5.87
C ALA A 118 9.74 2.76 -6.60
N GLY A 119 10.85 3.06 -7.29
CA GLY A 119 11.69 2.07 -7.96
C GLY A 119 12.43 1.16 -6.99
N VAL A 120 12.93 1.72 -5.88
CA VAL A 120 13.58 0.96 -4.81
C VAL A 120 12.58 0.06 -4.10
N ILE A 121 11.41 0.58 -3.68
CA ILE A 121 10.35 -0.23 -3.04
C ILE A 121 9.94 -1.37 -3.95
N GLN A 122 9.78 -1.12 -5.27
CA GLN A 122 9.43 -2.20 -6.20
C GLN A 122 10.52 -3.27 -6.28
N CYS A 123 11.80 -2.86 -6.32
CA CYS A 123 12.91 -3.80 -6.36
C CYS A 123 12.99 -4.66 -5.09
N LEU A 124 12.88 -4.03 -3.91
CA LEU A 124 12.87 -4.74 -2.63
C LEU A 124 11.62 -5.62 -2.48
N ALA A 125 10.46 -5.21 -2.99
CA ALA A 125 9.26 -6.06 -3.02
C ALA A 125 9.47 -7.30 -3.90
N ASP A 126 10.12 -7.15 -5.06
CA ASP A 126 10.44 -8.28 -5.93
C ASP A 126 11.50 -9.21 -5.29
N LEU A 127 12.43 -8.67 -4.49
CA LEU A 127 13.36 -9.46 -3.66
C LEU A 127 12.64 -10.20 -2.54
N MET A 128 11.78 -9.52 -1.79
CA MET A 128 11.00 -10.09 -0.70
C MET A 128 10.08 -11.21 -1.20
N LEU A 129 9.50 -11.03 -2.39
CA LEU A 129 8.73 -12.05 -3.10
C LEU A 129 9.59 -13.29 -3.41
N ARG A 130 10.82 -13.11 -3.91
CA ARG A 130 11.75 -14.22 -4.17
C ARG A 130 12.14 -14.93 -2.88
N ASP A 131 12.41 -14.19 -1.82
CA ASP A 131 12.74 -14.74 -0.51
C ASP A 131 11.66 -15.69 0.01
N VAL A 132 10.39 -15.27 -0.04
CA VAL A 132 9.28 -16.13 0.39
C VAL A 132 9.13 -17.35 -0.52
N LEU A 133 9.23 -17.19 -1.84
CA LEU A 133 9.06 -18.29 -2.79
C LEU A 133 10.22 -19.32 -2.75
N LYS A 134 11.45 -18.85 -2.56
CA LYS A 134 12.66 -19.69 -2.53
C LYS A 134 13.10 -20.07 -1.12
N LYS A 135 12.35 -19.66 -0.08
CA LYS A 135 12.73 -19.80 1.34
C LYS A 135 14.13 -19.23 1.62
N GLN A 136 14.44 -18.09 1.01
CA GLN A 136 15.67 -17.34 1.22
C GLN A 136 15.44 -16.20 2.21
N ASN A 137 16.53 -15.66 2.76
CA ASN A 137 16.47 -14.52 3.67
C ASN A 137 17.49 -13.45 3.27
N THR A 138 17.38 -12.95 2.04
CA THR A 138 18.29 -11.93 1.50
C THR A 138 18.04 -10.56 2.13
N ILE A 139 16.80 -10.23 2.52
CA ILE A 139 16.46 -8.95 3.16
C ILE A 139 16.46 -9.10 4.68
N LYS A 140 17.16 -8.21 5.40
CA LYS A 140 17.13 -8.17 6.88
C LYS A 140 15.74 -7.83 7.40
N GLU A 141 15.39 -8.33 8.59
CA GLU A 141 14.06 -8.10 9.18
C GLU A 141 13.75 -6.61 9.37
N SER A 142 14.74 -5.80 9.75
CA SER A 142 14.60 -4.34 9.88
C SER A 142 14.17 -3.67 8.56
N CYS A 143 14.70 -4.14 7.43
CA CYS A 143 14.29 -3.64 6.12
C CYS A 143 12.96 -4.24 5.68
N ARG A 144 12.68 -5.52 5.98
CA ARG A 144 11.39 -6.15 5.70
C ARG A 144 10.25 -5.41 6.39
N ASP A 145 10.40 -5.05 7.66
CA ASP A 145 9.37 -4.31 8.40
C ASP A 145 9.12 -2.91 7.81
N GLU A 146 10.18 -2.22 7.43
CA GLU A 146 10.09 -0.94 6.76
C GLU A 146 9.37 -1.05 5.40
N LEU A 147 9.77 -2.05 4.60
CA LEU A 147 9.18 -2.35 3.32
C LEU A 147 7.71 -2.76 3.44
N ARG A 148 7.34 -3.55 4.44
CA ARG A 148 5.94 -3.94 4.70
C ARG A 148 5.08 -2.70 4.94
N PHE A 149 5.56 -1.73 5.71
CA PHE A 149 4.81 -0.50 5.93
C PHE A 149 4.58 0.27 4.62
N GLU A 150 5.61 0.43 3.80
CA GLU A 150 5.50 1.09 2.49
C GLU A 150 4.58 0.33 1.51
N LEU A 151 4.63 -1.01 1.51
CA LEU A 151 3.76 -1.86 0.68
C LEU A 151 2.29 -1.78 1.11
N LEU A 152 2.03 -1.73 2.42
CA LEU A 152 0.67 -1.59 2.96
C LEU A 152 0.05 -0.25 2.53
N GLN A 153 0.82 0.84 2.56
CA GLN A 153 0.34 2.12 2.03
C GLN A 153 0.01 2.01 0.53
N ARG A 154 0.91 1.45 -0.26
CA ARG A 154 0.68 1.27 -1.71
C ARG A 154 -0.53 0.39 -2.01
N SER A 155 -0.87 -0.58 -1.16
CA SER A 155 -2.06 -1.43 -1.33
C SER A 155 -3.36 -0.78 -0.82
N GLU A 156 -3.27 0.30 -0.04
CA GLU A 156 -4.43 1.07 0.43
C GLU A 156 -4.96 2.04 -0.62
N SER A 157 -4.08 2.72 -1.37
CA SER A 157 -4.52 3.66 -2.40
C SER A 157 -3.60 3.64 -3.61
N ILE A 158 -4.23 3.70 -4.79
CA ILE A 158 -3.51 3.83 -6.05
C ILE A 158 -2.71 5.14 -6.14
N ASP A 159 -3.11 6.18 -5.39
CA ASP A 159 -2.41 7.47 -5.36
C ASP A 159 -0.99 7.36 -4.76
N PHE A 160 -0.74 6.32 -3.96
CA PHE A 160 0.57 6.00 -3.40
C PHE A 160 1.40 5.08 -4.30
N ASP A 161 0.85 4.63 -5.43
CA ASP A 161 1.56 3.85 -6.44
C ASP A 161 1.60 4.59 -7.79
N PRO A 162 2.53 5.55 -7.97
CA PRO A 162 2.58 6.35 -9.19
C PRO A 162 2.77 5.51 -10.45
N SER A 163 3.44 4.35 -10.34
CA SER A 163 3.67 3.49 -11.48
C SER A 163 2.40 2.74 -11.91
N LEU A 164 1.60 2.26 -10.96
CA LEU A 164 0.32 1.61 -11.24
C LEU A 164 -0.72 2.64 -11.67
N ALA A 165 -0.79 3.78 -10.99
CA ALA A 165 -1.68 4.89 -11.34
C ALA A 165 -1.48 5.36 -12.79
N LYS A 166 -0.22 5.52 -13.22
CA LYS A 166 0.11 5.88 -14.60
C LYS A 166 -0.33 4.81 -15.60
N ALA A 167 -0.06 3.54 -15.30
CA ALA A 167 -0.39 2.43 -16.19
C ALA A 167 -1.91 2.20 -16.33
N CYS A 168 -2.68 2.50 -15.29
CA CYS A 168 -4.12 2.27 -15.23
C CYS A 168 -4.96 3.54 -15.44
N LEU A 169 -4.37 4.69 -15.77
CA LEU A 169 -5.05 6.00 -15.78
C LEU A 169 -6.37 5.99 -16.58
N ASN A 170 -6.33 5.44 -17.81
CA ASN A 170 -7.51 5.37 -18.67
C ASN A 170 -8.51 4.32 -18.19
N ASP A 171 -8.03 3.20 -17.66
CA ASP A 171 -8.87 2.13 -17.13
C ASP A 171 -9.64 2.59 -15.88
N ILE A 172 -9.01 3.38 -15.02
CA ILE A 172 -9.67 3.99 -13.85
C ILE A 172 -10.81 4.91 -14.31
N ARG A 173 -10.56 5.75 -15.32
CA ARG A 173 -11.60 6.65 -15.87
C ARG A 173 -12.74 5.88 -16.52
N ARG A 174 -12.45 4.74 -17.14
CA ARG A 174 -13.43 3.93 -17.88
C ARG A 174 -14.28 3.05 -16.97
N PHE A 175 -13.66 2.40 -15.99
CA PHE A 175 -14.29 1.34 -15.20
C PHE A 175 -14.54 1.71 -13.74
N CYS A 176 -13.82 2.70 -13.20
CA CYS A 176 -13.79 3.00 -11.76
C CYS A 176 -14.06 4.47 -11.44
N ALA A 177 -14.76 5.19 -12.33
CA ALA A 177 -15.02 6.64 -12.19
C ALA A 177 -15.91 6.99 -10.98
N ASP A 178 -16.71 6.04 -10.51
CA ASP A 178 -17.59 6.15 -9.34
C ASP A 178 -16.86 5.90 -8.01
N ARG A 179 -15.58 5.48 -8.05
CA ARG A 179 -14.80 5.13 -6.86
C ARG A 179 -13.88 6.27 -6.45
N THR A 180 -13.76 6.46 -5.14
CA THR A 180 -12.81 7.41 -4.55
C THR A 180 -11.49 6.72 -4.19
N PRO A 181 -10.33 7.38 -4.36
CA PRO A 181 -9.07 6.85 -3.84
C PRO A 181 -9.11 6.62 -2.33
N GLY A 182 -8.35 5.64 -1.84
CA GLY A 182 -8.33 5.19 -0.45
C GLY A 182 -9.21 3.97 -0.17
N ASN A 183 -8.99 3.33 0.98
CA ASN A 183 -9.66 2.08 1.39
C ASN A 183 -9.61 0.95 0.33
N ALA A 184 -8.56 0.93 -0.48
CA ALA A 184 -8.36 0.07 -1.64
C ALA A 184 -9.45 0.12 -2.72
N GLN A 185 -10.37 1.09 -2.71
CA GLN A 185 -11.57 1.06 -3.58
C GLN A 185 -11.24 1.03 -5.08
N ILE A 186 -10.34 1.90 -5.55
CA ILE A 186 -9.93 1.90 -6.97
C ILE A 186 -9.16 0.62 -7.31
N LEU A 187 -8.30 0.15 -6.40
CA LEU A 187 -7.51 -1.08 -6.62
C LEU A 187 -8.42 -2.31 -6.73
N ASP A 188 -9.44 -2.40 -5.87
CA ASP A 188 -10.43 -3.48 -5.90
C ASP A 188 -11.26 -3.41 -7.19
N CYS A 189 -11.69 -2.22 -7.61
CA CYS A 189 -12.40 -2.06 -8.88
C CYS A 189 -11.56 -2.49 -10.11
N LEU A 190 -10.25 -2.18 -10.11
CA LEU A 190 -9.34 -2.63 -11.17
C LEU A 190 -9.20 -4.16 -11.16
N LYS A 191 -9.11 -4.80 -9.99
CA LYS A 191 -9.07 -6.28 -9.85
C LYS A 191 -10.36 -6.93 -10.33
N GLU A 192 -11.51 -6.35 -10.01
CA GLU A 192 -12.83 -6.79 -10.51
C GLU A 192 -12.93 -6.71 -12.04
N ASN A 193 -12.21 -5.76 -12.66
CA ASN A 193 -12.17 -5.56 -14.11
C ASN A 193 -10.88 -6.07 -14.77
N HIS A 194 -10.11 -6.95 -14.13
CA HIS A 194 -8.76 -7.31 -14.59
C HIS A 194 -8.70 -7.83 -16.05
N ASN A 195 -9.76 -8.46 -16.56
CA ASN A 195 -9.83 -8.95 -17.96
C ASN A 195 -10.18 -7.85 -18.99
N LYS A 196 -10.58 -6.67 -18.53
CA LYS A 196 -11.05 -5.56 -19.37
C LYS A 196 -10.08 -4.37 -19.40
N VAL A 197 -9.14 -4.31 -18.46
CA VAL A 197 -8.15 -3.24 -18.41
C VAL A 197 -7.11 -3.38 -19.53
N SER A 198 -6.46 -2.27 -19.88
CA SER A 198 -5.36 -2.25 -20.85
C SER A 198 -4.23 -3.21 -20.46
N ALA A 199 -3.48 -3.71 -21.45
CA ALA A 199 -2.30 -4.55 -21.21
C ALA A 199 -1.27 -3.85 -20.28
N PRO A 200 -1.04 -2.53 -20.47
CA PRO A 200 -0.63 -1.54 -19.50
C PRO A 200 -0.79 -1.90 -18.02
N CYS A 201 -2.06 -1.70 -17.65
CA CYS A 201 -2.59 -1.83 -16.32
C CYS A 201 -2.56 -3.29 -15.86
N PHE A 202 -2.98 -4.22 -16.71
CA PHE A 202 -3.04 -5.65 -16.39
C PHE A 202 -1.69 -6.18 -15.93
N ALA A 203 -0.60 -5.86 -16.64
CA ALA A 203 0.74 -6.32 -16.30
C ALA A 203 1.20 -5.84 -14.90
N ARG A 204 0.82 -4.61 -14.51
CA ARG A 204 1.16 -4.03 -13.20
C ARG A 204 0.23 -4.51 -12.10
N LEU A 205 -1.06 -4.61 -12.39
CA LEU A 205 -2.08 -5.13 -11.48
C LEU A 205 -1.77 -6.57 -11.08
N ARG A 206 -1.39 -7.41 -12.06
CA ARG A 206 -1.01 -8.80 -11.80
C ARG A 206 0.20 -8.94 -10.87
N LYS A 207 1.17 -8.01 -10.92
CA LYS A 207 2.29 -7.98 -9.96
C LYS A 207 1.80 -7.67 -8.55
N ARG A 208 0.86 -6.73 -8.40
CA ARG A 208 0.22 -6.43 -7.12
C ARG A 208 -0.56 -7.63 -6.59
N GLU A 209 -1.37 -8.28 -7.42
CA GLU A 209 -2.15 -9.45 -6.99
C GLU A 209 -1.26 -10.62 -6.52
N LYS A 210 -0.08 -10.79 -7.13
CA LYS A 210 0.93 -11.74 -6.63
C LYS A 210 1.45 -11.36 -5.25
N LEU A 211 1.75 -10.08 -5.02
CA LEU A 211 2.18 -9.59 -3.71
C LEU A 211 1.08 -9.78 -2.66
N ASP A 212 -0.17 -9.43 -2.98
CA ASP A 212 -1.31 -9.58 -2.06
C ASP A 212 -1.52 -11.02 -1.58
N VAL A 213 -1.16 -11.99 -2.42
CA VAL A 213 -1.28 -13.42 -2.12
C VAL A 213 -0.10 -13.95 -1.31
N ILE A 214 1.12 -13.51 -1.64
CA ILE A 214 2.35 -14.04 -1.04
C ILE A 214 2.71 -13.30 0.25
N LEU A 215 2.31 -12.04 0.36
CA LEU A 215 2.48 -11.16 1.52
C LEU A 215 1.10 -10.64 1.97
N PRO A 216 0.21 -11.52 2.47
CA PRO A 216 -1.17 -11.15 2.79
C PRO A 216 -1.27 -10.11 3.90
N GLU A 217 -0.26 -9.96 4.75
CA GLU A 217 -0.20 -8.86 5.73
C GLU A 217 -0.14 -7.47 5.08
N ASN A 218 0.28 -7.40 3.82
CA ASN A 218 0.34 -6.16 3.05
C ASN A 218 -0.87 -5.96 2.14
N ASP A 219 -1.81 -6.92 2.06
CA ASP A 219 -3.06 -6.74 1.33
C ASP A 219 -4.06 -5.93 2.18
N TYR A 220 -4.08 -4.62 1.98
CA TYR A 220 -4.95 -3.72 2.74
C TYR A 220 -6.42 -4.15 2.68
N SER A 221 -6.90 -4.58 1.50
CA SER A 221 -8.31 -4.96 1.30
C SER A 221 -8.66 -6.19 2.13
N LEU A 222 -7.80 -7.21 2.12
CA LEU A 222 -7.95 -8.40 2.96
C LEU A 222 -7.88 -8.04 4.45
N MET A 223 -6.79 -7.37 4.87
CA MET A 223 -6.53 -7.10 6.28
C MET A 223 -7.61 -6.21 6.92
N SER A 224 -8.13 -5.22 6.18
CA SER A 224 -9.17 -4.32 6.67
C SER A 224 -10.56 -4.98 6.69
N LYS A 225 -10.98 -5.61 5.57
CA LYS A 225 -12.34 -6.14 5.43
C LYS A 225 -12.54 -7.49 6.13
N CYS A 226 -11.46 -8.17 6.47
CA CYS A 226 -11.46 -9.41 7.26
C CYS A 226 -11.03 -9.20 8.72
N ALA A 227 -10.80 -7.95 9.16
CA ALA A 227 -10.19 -7.63 10.46
C ALA A 227 -10.82 -8.36 11.65
N ALA A 228 -12.16 -8.42 11.73
CA ALA A 228 -12.87 -9.07 12.84
C ALA A 228 -12.58 -10.58 12.94
N VAL A 229 -12.50 -11.27 11.80
CA VAL A 229 -12.18 -12.71 11.76
C VAL A 229 -10.70 -12.92 12.02
N ILE A 230 -9.83 -12.10 11.44
CA ILE A 230 -8.38 -12.17 11.67
C ILE A 230 -8.10 -12.00 13.17
N GLN A 231 -8.68 -11.00 13.81
CA GLN A 231 -8.49 -10.74 15.23
C GLN A 231 -9.02 -11.87 16.11
N LYS A 232 -10.17 -12.46 15.76
CA LYS A 232 -10.80 -13.50 16.57
C LYS A 232 -10.15 -14.88 16.40
N TYR A 233 -9.73 -15.24 15.19
CA TYR A 233 -9.33 -16.61 14.86
C TYR A 233 -7.88 -16.74 14.37
N CYS A 234 -7.29 -15.70 13.80
CA CYS A 234 -5.98 -15.76 13.14
C CYS A 234 -4.89 -14.93 13.83
N SER A 235 -5.12 -14.40 15.03
CA SER A 235 -4.17 -13.52 15.73
C SER A 235 -2.83 -14.19 16.06
N ASN A 236 -2.82 -15.51 16.24
CA ASN A 236 -1.62 -16.29 16.59
C ASN A 236 -0.93 -16.92 15.37
N GLU A 237 -1.48 -16.74 14.17
CA GLU A 237 -0.94 -17.33 12.95
C GLU A 237 0.25 -16.54 12.42
N ASN A 238 1.15 -17.25 11.73
CA ASN A 238 2.19 -16.57 10.96
C ASN A 238 1.50 -15.65 9.93
N LYS A 239 2.00 -14.41 9.80
CA LYS A 239 1.50 -13.41 8.85
C LYS A 239 1.33 -13.98 7.43
N GLN A 240 2.23 -14.87 7.00
CA GLN A 240 2.17 -15.53 5.68
C GLN A 240 1.01 -16.54 5.53
N ASN A 241 0.45 -17.03 6.64
CA ASN A 241 -0.58 -18.08 6.66
C ASN A 241 -2.01 -17.54 6.86
N VAL A 242 -2.19 -16.22 6.95
CA VAL A 242 -3.51 -15.60 7.23
C VAL A 242 -4.58 -16.05 6.23
N ILE A 243 -4.25 -16.17 4.93
CA ILE A 243 -5.19 -16.67 3.90
C ILE A 243 -5.61 -18.12 4.21
N SER A 244 -4.69 -18.97 4.67
CA SER A 244 -5.00 -20.35 5.06
C SER A 244 -5.94 -20.36 6.27
N CYS A 245 -5.65 -19.58 7.31
CA CYS A 245 -6.52 -19.48 8.47
C CYS A 245 -7.92 -18.98 8.12
N LEU A 246 -8.03 -17.93 7.28
CA LEU A 246 -9.31 -17.41 6.82
C LEU A 246 -10.10 -18.44 6.00
N ARG A 247 -9.43 -19.28 5.21
CA ARG A 247 -10.07 -20.38 4.47
C ARG A 247 -10.68 -21.41 5.41
N HIS A 248 -9.99 -21.80 6.48
CA HIS A 248 -10.53 -22.75 7.46
C HIS A 248 -11.74 -22.17 8.22
N ASN A 249 -11.79 -20.86 8.38
CA ASN A 249 -12.84 -20.16 9.11
C ASN A 249 -13.90 -19.49 8.20
N ILE A 250 -13.98 -19.85 6.92
CA ILE A 250 -14.84 -19.16 5.94
C ILE A 250 -16.34 -19.26 6.24
N ASN A 251 -16.75 -20.34 6.91
CA ASN A 251 -18.13 -20.65 7.26
C ASN A 251 -18.57 -20.06 8.61
N GLN A 252 -17.68 -19.37 9.32
CA GLN A 252 -18.05 -18.73 10.59
C GLN A 252 -19.04 -17.57 10.36
N ASP A 253 -20.01 -17.40 11.25
CA ASP A 253 -21.02 -16.34 11.15
C ASP A 253 -20.41 -14.94 11.20
N VAL A 254 -19.28 -14.81 11.91
CA VAL A 254 -18.52 -13.56 12.02
C VAL A 254 -17.89 -13.14 10.69
N MET A 255 -17.83 -14.03 9.68
CA MET A 255 -17.19 -13.76 8.39
C MET A 255 -18.02 -12.82 7.50
N PRO A 256 -17.58 -11.57 7.25
CA PRO A 256 -18.33 -10.66 6.40
C PRO A 256 -18.38 -11.16 4.95
N ASN A 257 -19.52 -10.97 4.27
CA ASN A 257 -19.67 -11.34 2.85
C ASN A 257 -18.59 -10.72 1.95
N VAL A 258 -18.18 -9.49 2.27
CA VAL A 258 -17.10 -8.79 1.56
C VAL A 258 -15.75 -9.51 1.76
N CYS A 259 -15.44 -9.96 2.98
CA CYS A 259 -14.24 -10.74 3.24
C CYS A 259 -14.25 -12.08 2.48
N ARG A 260 -15.39 -12.79 2.46
CA ARG A 260 -15.53 -14.04 1.69
C ARG A 260 -15.17 -13.84 0.22
N ARG A 261 -15.72 -12.78 -0.40
CA ARG A 261 -15.45 -12.44 -1.81
C ARG A 261 -13.97 -12.19 -2.08
N ILE A 262 -13.31 -11.43 -1.21
CA ILE A 262 -11.87 -11.14 -1.33
C ILE A 262 -11.06 -12.43 -1.20
N LEU A 263 -11.37 -13.24 -0.19
CA LEU A 263 -10.70 -14.51 0.04
C LEU A 263 -10.82 -15.45 -1.17
N TYR A 264 -12.03 -15.59 -1.74
CA TYR A 264 -12.23 -16.38 -2.95
C TYR A 264 -11.36 -15.88 -4.11
N HIS A 265 -11.31 -14.57 -4.35
CA HIS A 265 -10.45 -14.00 -5.37
C HIS A 265 -8.97 -14.34 -5.13
N ARG A 266 -8.47 -14.25 -3.89
CA ARG A 266 -7.07 -14.60 -3.58
C ARG A 266 -6.78 -16.08 -3.81
N LEU A 267 -7.70 -16.96 -3.44
CA LEU A 267 -7.60 -18.40 -3.69
C LEU A 267 -7.58 -18.73 -5.20
N MET A 268 -8.36 -18.01 -6.03
CA MET A 268 -8.31 -18.17 -7.49
C MET A 268 -6.96 -17.74 -8.07
N VAL A 269 -6.39 -16.63 -7.60
CA VAL A 269 -5.05 -16.16 -8.04
C VAL A 269 -3.96 -17.17 -7.66
N LEU A 270 -4.01 -17.72 -6.44
CA LEU A 270 -3.13 -18.80 -5.98
C LEU A 270 -3.16 -20.02 -6.91
N ASN A 271 -4.36 -20.47 -7.27
CA ASN A 271 -4.55 -21.65 -8.11
C ASN A 271 -4.14 -21.39 -9.57
N SER A 272 -4.37 -20.17 -10.07
CA SER A 272 -3.95 -19.76 -11.42
C SER A 272 -2.42 -19.74 -11.57
N GLY A 273 -1.67 -19.53 -10.48
CA GLY A 273 -0.21 -19.67 -10.46
C GLY A 273 0.25 -21.13 -10.55
N LYS A 274 -0.46 -22.05 -9.87
CA LYS A 274 -0.16 -23.49 -9.91
C LYS A 274 -0.41 -24.11 -11.28
N ASN A 275 -1.52 -23.75 -11.94
CA ASN A 275 -1.85 -24.26 -13.29
C ASN A 275 -0.90 -23.78 -14.40
N LYS A 276 -0.10 -22.72 -14.17
CA LYS A 276 0.95 -22.30 -15.12
C LYS A 276 2.27 -23.05 -14.90
N SER A 277 2.60 -23.39 -13.65
CA SER A 277 3.74 -24.28 -13.34
C SER A 277 3.58 -25.69 -13.91
N SER A 278 2.35 -26.14 -14.18
CA SER A 278 2.07 -27.43 -14.82
C SER A 278 2.13 -27.39 -16.35
N ARG A 279 2.03 -26.22 -16.97
CA ARG A 279 2.09 -26.06 -18.44
C ARG A 279 3.51 -25.81 -18.95
N GLU A 280 4.40 -25.27 -18.14
CA GLU A 280 5.83 -25.10 -18.50
C GLU A 280 6.66 -26.41 -18.37
N ILE A 281 6.02 -27.55 -18.03
CA ILE A 281 6.68 -28.88 -17.98
C ILE A 281 6.21 -29.77 -19.15
N SER A 282 5.26 -29.33 -19.98
CA SER A 282 4.71 -30.14 -21.10
C SER A 282 5.19 -29.72 -22.49
N ASP A 283 6.05 -28.71 -22.61
CA ASP A 283 6.62 -28.25 -23.89
C ASP A 283 8.12 -28.59 -24.05
N ASP A 284 8.68 -29.47 -23.20
CA ASP A 284 10.07 -29.98 -23.29
C ASP A 284 10.13 -31.52 -23.27
N THR A 285 9.23 -32.19 -23.98
CA THR A 285 9.34 -33.62 -24.34
C THR A 285 8.96 -33.86 -25.80
#